data_AF-A0A5E6XZY7-F1
#
_entry.id   AF-A0A5E6XZY7-F1
#
_cell.length_a   1.000
_cell.length_b   1.000
_cell.length_c   1.000
_cell.angle_alpha   90.00
_cell.angle_beta   90.00
_cell.angle_gamma   90.00
#
_symmetry.space_group_name_H-M   'P 1'
#
loop_
_entity.id
_entity.type
_entity.pdbx_description
1 polymer ?
#
loop_
_entity_poly.entity_id
_entity_poly.type
_entity_poly.pdbx_seq_one_letter_code
_entity_poly.pdbx_strand_id
1 'polypeptide(L)' 'MSSTGDKVKGMANEAVGNVKQGVGKATDNTKLQAEGKIQEKKGEDQKSVG' A
#
# COMPACT_ATOMS: atom_id res chain seq x y z
N MET A 1 -7.18 -21.86 -6.42
CA MET A 1 -7.31 -20.82 -7.46
C MET A 1 -7.45 -19.49 -6.76
N SER A 2 -6.39 -18.68 -6.74
CA SER A 2 -6.40 -17.39 -6.05
C SER A 2 -7.23 -16.41 -6.84
N SER A 3 -8.36 -16.02 -6.25
CA SER A 3 -9.42 -15.25 -6.90
C SER A 3 -8.96 -13.83 -7.17
N THR A 4 -9.41 -13.27 -8.28
CA THR A 4 -9.21 -11.87 -8.72
C THR A 4 -9.33 -10.83 -7.60
N GLY A 5 -10.09 -11.10 -6.53
CA GLY A 5 -10.19 -10.26 -5.33
C GLY A 5 -8.89 -10.05 -4.55
N ASP A 6 -8.00 -11.04 -4.46
CA ASP A 6 -6.75 -10.90 -3.69
C ASP A 6 -5.71 -10.04 -4.43
N LYS A 7 -5.64 -10.18 -5.77
CA LYS A 7 -4.86 -9.26 -6.61
C LYS A 7 -5.37 -7.82 -6.56
N VAL A 8 -6.69 -7.64 -6.55
CA VAL A 8 -7.31 -6.30 -6.44
C VAL A 8 -7.05 -5.69 -5.06
N LYS A 9 -7.13 -6.48 -3.98
CA LYS A 9 -6.76 -6.02 -2.62
C LYS A 9 -5.30 -5.62 -2.51
N GLY A 10 -4.39 -6.39 -3.11
CA GLY A 10 -2.96 -6.06 -3.17
C GLY A 10 -2.72 -4.72 -3.87
N MET A 11 -3.32 -4.53 -5.04
CA MET A 11 -3.23 -3.26 -5.79
C MET A 11 -3.85 -2.07 -5.03
N ALA A 12 -4.95 -2.27 -4.33
CA ALA A 12 -5.57 -1.21 -3.52
C ALA A 12 -4.66 -0.77 -2.36
N ASN A 13 -3.98 -1.71 -1.69
CA ASN A 13 -3.03 -1.39 -0.62
C ASN A 13 -1.77 -0.69 -1.15
N GLU A 14 -1.22 -1.10 -2.31
CA GLU A 14 -0.14 -0.40 -3.02
C GLU A 14 -0.53 1.04 -3.38
N ALA A 15 -1.72 1.23 -3.95
CA ALA A 15 -2.20 2.55 -4.36
C ALA A 15 -2.39 3.49 -3.16
N VAL A 16 -3.03 3.00 -2.08
CA VAL A 16 -3.19 3.79 -0.85
C VAL A 16 -1.85 4.11 -0.20
N GLY A 17 -0.91 3.16 -0.22
CA GLY A 17 0.46 3.35 0.27
C GLY A 17 1.16 4.50 -0.44
N ASN A 18 1.14 4.48 -1.78
CA ASN A 18 1.72 5.52 -2.63
C ASN A 18 1.07 6.89 -2.42
N VAL A 19 -0.26 6.95 -2.31
CA VAL A 19 -0.97 8.20 -2.04
C VAL A 19 -0.55 8.77 -0.68
N LYS A 20 -0.50 7.95 0.38
CA LYS A 20 -0.07 8.40 1.71
C LYS A 20 1.38 8.89 1.73
N GLN A 21 2.27 8.22 0.99
CA GLN A 21 3.65 8.70 0.84
C GLN A 21 3.71 10.03 0.09
N GLY A 22 2.96 10.18 -1.00
CA GLY A 22 2.89 11.42 -1.78
C GLY A 22 2.35 12.59 -0.96
N VAL A 23 1.22 12.39 -0.27
CA VAL A 23 0.63 13.38 0.62
C VAL A 23 1.55 13.67 1.80
N GLY A 24 2.15 12.65 2.41
CA GLY A 24 3.10 12.81 3.50
C GLY A 24 4.37 13.57 3.10
N LYS A 25 4.84 13.45 1.85
CA LYS A 25 5.93 14.26 1.30
C LYS A 25 5.49 15.70 1.05
N ALA A 26 4.30 15.90 0.47
CA ALA A 26 3.77 17.22 0.17
C ALA A 26 3.42 18.04 1.43
N THR A 27 3.13 17.36 2.54
CA THR A 27 2.73 17.99 3.82
C THR A 27 3.81 17.93 4.90
N ASP A 28 5.02 17.45 4.58
CA ASP A 28 6.11 17.17 5.54
C ASP A 28 5.66 16.30 6.74
N ASN A 29 4.69 15.41 6.50
CA ASN A 29 4.14 14.53 7.52
C ASN A 29 4.82 13.16 7.47
N THR A 30 5.82 12.98 8.32
CA THR A 30 6.62 11.74 8.43
C THR A 30 5.76 10.52 8.80
N LYS A 31 4.69 10.73 9.58
CA LYS A 31 3.77 9.65 9.96
C LYS A 31 3.00 9.12 8.76
N LEU A 32 2.47 10.01 7.90
CA LEU A 32 1.78 9.62 6.67
C LEU A 32 2.72 8.87 5.71
N GLN A 33 3.97 9.31 5.59
CA GLN A 33 4.97 8.60 4.78
C GLN A 33 5.26 7.19 5.32
N ALA A 34 5.40 7.05 6.64
CA ALA A 34 5.64 5.76 7.28
C ALA A 34 4.45 4.82 7.13
N GLU A 35 3.22 5.30 7.37
CA GLU A 35 2.00 4.53 7.15
C GLU A 35 1.89 4.06 5.70
N GLY A 36 2.20 4.94 4.74
CA GLY A 36 2.18 4.60 3.32
C GLY A 36 3.14 3.47 2.97
N LYS A 37 4.38 3.51 3.47
CA LYS A 37 5.37 2.41 3.31
C LYS A 37 4.92 1.09 3.91
N ILE A 38 4.28 1.13 5.08
CA ILE A 38 3.76 -0.07 5.75
C ILE A 38 2.62 -0.68 4.92
N GLN A 39 1.74 0.16 4.38
CA GLN A 39 0.60 -0.29 3.58
C GLN A 39 1.03 -0.89 2.24
N GLU A 40 2.05 -0.32 1.62
CA GLU A 40 2.65 -0.81 0.38
C GLU A 40 3.25 -2.21 0.57
N LYS A 41 4.11 -2.39 1.60
CA LYS A 41 4.65 -3.70 1.98
C LYS A 41 3.56 -4.73 2.26
N LYS A 42 2.51 -4.34 2.96
CA LYS A 42 1.38 -5.24 3.26
C LYS A 42 0.66 -5.69 1.97
N GLY A 43 0.56 -4.80 0.98
CA GLY A 43 0.03 -5.13 -0.35
C GLY A 43 0.92 -6.12 -1.10
N GLU A 44 2.24 -5.92 -1.08
CA GLU A 44 3.24 -6.82 -1.68
C GLU A 44 3.26 -8.22 -1.03
N ASP A 45 3.21 -8.27 0.30
CA ASP A 45 3.16 -9.50 1.08
C ASP A 45 1.88 -10.30 0.77
N GLN A 46 0.73 -9.62 0.68
CA GLN A 46 -0.53 -10.26 0.28
C GLN A 46 -0.50 -10.76 -1.17
N LYS A 47 0.23 -10.08 -2.06
CA LYS A 47 0.43 -10.50 -3.46
C LYS A 47 1.32 -11.75 -3.57
N SER A 48 2.30 -11.89 -2.67
CA SER A 48 3.26 -13.00 -2.69
C SER A 48 2.75 -14.26 -1.99
N VAL A 49 1.91 -14.10 -0.96
CA VAL A 49 1.32 -15.23 -0.23
C VAL A 49 0.03 -15.75 -0.90
N GLY A 50 -0.58 -14.95 -1.78
CA GLY A 50 -1.83 -15.26 -2.49
C GLY A 50 -1.69 -16.13 -3.73
#